data_AF-A0A843E3P4-F1
#
_entry.id   AF-A0A843E3P4-F1
#
_cell.length_a   1.000
_cell.length_b   1.000
_cell.length_c   1.000
_cell.angle_alpha   90.00
_cell.angle_beta   90.00
_cell.angle_gamma   90.00
#
_symmetry.space_group_name_H-M   'P 1'
#
loop_
_entity.id
_entity.type
_entity.pdbx_description
1 polymer ?
#
loop_
_entity_poly.entity_id
_entity_poly.type
_entity_poly.pdbx_seq_one_letter_code
_entity_poly.pdbx_strand_id
1 'polypeptide(L)'
;MRFTREYFREYAEAMDEVETVMDIECPFDEKTRRLIAFALAIKDRNETAVKAQFNAALKVGVKFKDLAYVASMVEFEATRFGNTWLHEALGDWTQLTRDDYDSGCTCGVVRKY
;
A
#
# COMPACT_ATOMS: atom_id res chain seq x y z
N MET A 1 18.64 12.36 -8.60
CA MET A 1 17.67 12.98 -9.54
C MET A 1 18.36 14.01 -10.45
N ARG A 2 18.93 13.63 -11.61
CA ARG A 2 19.72 14.58 -12.43
C ARG A 2 18.86 15.54 -13.27
N PHE A 3 17.82 15.04 -13.91
CA PHE A 3 16.95 15.83 -14.78
C PHE A 3 16.14 16.90 -14.01
N THR A 4 15.45 16.52 -12.93
CA THR A 4 14.64 17.49 -12.15
C THR A 4 15.49 18.54 -11.46
N ARG A 5 16.70 18.21 -11.00
CA ARG A 5 17.60 19.20 -10.39
C ARG A 5 18.06 20.29 -11.38
N GLU A 6 18.11 19.98 -12.68
CA GLU A 6 18.50 20.93 -13.72
C GLU A 6 17.40 21.95 -14.06
N TYR A 7 16.13 21.53 -14.01
CA TYR A 7 14.99 22.36 -14.43
C TYR A 7 14.04 22.77 -13.30
N PHE A 8 14.14 22.15 -12.13
CA PHE A 8 13.32 22.41 -10.94
C PHE A 8 14.12 22.12 -9.67
N ARG A 9 15.12 22.96 -9.42
CA ARG A 9 16.13 22.74 -8.39
C ARG A 9 15.54 22.73 -6.98
N GLU A 10 14.66 23.66 -6.68
CA GLU A 10 14.03 23.82 -5.36
C GLU A 10 13.27 22.56 -4.95
N TYR A 11 12.57 21.93 -5.91
CA TYR A 11 11.89 20.67 -5.68
C TYR A 11 12.89 19.53 -5.41
N ALA A 12 13.96 19.44 -6.20
CA ALA A 12 14.97 18.40 -6.01
C ALA A 12 15.66 18.52 -4.64
N GLU A 13 16.04 19.74 -4.24
CA GLU A 13 16.65 20.01 -2.94
C GLU A 13 15.70 19.67 -1.78
N ALA A 14 14.42 20.05 -1.87
CA ALA A 14 13.42 19.68 -0.87
C ALA A 14 13.25 18.16 -0.74
N MET A 15 13.31 17.42 -1.85
CA MET A 15 13.24 15.95 -1.81
C MET A 15 14.48 15.32 -1.16
N ASP A 16 15.67 15.89 -1.36
CA ASP A 16 16.89 15.41 -0.69
C ASP A 16 16.85 15.67 0.82
N GLU A 17 16.27 16.80 1.25
CA GLU A 17 16.04 17.10 2.67
C GLU A 17 15.07 16.10 3.30
N VAL A 18 13.97 15.78 2.61
CA VAL A 18 13.02 14.74 3.07
C VAL A 18 13.70 13.38 3.18
N GLU A 19 14.50 12.96 2.19
CA GLU A 19 15.25 11.70 2.25
C GLU A 19 16.21 11.67 3.45
N THR A 20 16.90 12.78 3.71
CA THR A 20 17.81 12.92 4.85
C THR A 20 17.08 12.77 6.19
N VAL A 21 15.94 13.44 6.36
CA VAL A 21 15.13 13.32 7.58
C VAL A 21 14.63 11.90 7.77
N MET A 22 14.14 11.26 6.69
CA MET A 22 13.65 9.89 6.74
C MET A 22 14.74 8.88 7.10
N ASP A 23 15.99 9.13 6.73
CA ASP A 23 17.14 8.29 7.11
C ASP A 23 17.57 8.52 8.57
N ILE A 24 17.61 9.77 9.05
CA ILE A 24 18.04 10.11 10.42
C ILE A 24 17.01 9.65 11.46
N GLU A 25 15.73 9.89 11.19
CA GLU A 25 14.64 9.60 12.14
C GLU A 25 14.14 8.16 12.03
N CYS A 26 14.73 7.33 11.18
CA CYS A 26 14.26 5.96 10.97
C CYS A 26 14.41 5.15 12.26
N PRO A 27 13.31 4.68 12.87
CA PRO A 27 13.39 3.90 14.11
C PRO A 27 13.77 2.43 13.86
N PHE A 28 13.90 2.04 12.60
CA PHE A 28 14.09 0.65 12.18
C PHE A 28 15.55 0.37 11.86
N ASP A 29 16.00 -0.86 12.16
CA ASP A 29 17.28 -1.31 11.66
C ASP A 29 17.29 -1.41 10.13
N GLU A 30 18.49 -1.50 9.53
CA GLU A 30 18.61 -1.51 8.07
C GLU A 30 17.89 -2.71 7.43
N LYS A 31 17.85 -3.88 8.08
CA LYS A 31 17.18 -5.07 7.54
C LYS A 31 15.66 -4.87 7.53
N THR A 32 15.09 -4.38 8.62
CA THR A 32 13.67 -4.04 8.73
C THR A 32 13.30 -2.98 7.71
N ARG A 33 14.09 -1.91 7.58
CA ARG A 33 13.86 -0.85 6.58
C ARG A 33 13.83 -1.40 5.15
N ARG A 34 14.77 -2.30 4.80
CA ARG A 34 14.80 -2.93 3.47
C ARG A 34 13.61 -3.85 3.22
N LEU A 35 13.17 -4.60 4.23
CA LEU A 35 11.96 -5.43 4.11
C LEU A 35 10.70 -4.59 3.88
N ILE A 36 10.57 -3.44 4.57
CA ILE A 36 9.46 -2.49 4.36
C ILE A 36 9.52 -1.90 2.94
N ALA A 37 10.68 -1.41 2.51
CA ALA A 37 10.84 -0.85 1.17
C ALA A 37 10.55 -1.88 0.07
N PHE A 38 10.94 -3.14 0.29
CA PHE A 38 10.60 -4.25 -0.61
C PHE A 38 9.08 -4.50 -0.66
N ALA A 39 8.40 -4.51 0.48
CA ALA A 39 6.94 -4.65 0.53
C ALA A 39 6.22 -3.51 -0.22
N LEU A 40 6.64 -2.27 -0.01
CA LEU A 40 6.08 -1.09 -0.68
C LEU A 40 6.29 -1.15 -2.20
N ALA A 41 7.48 -1.54 -2.65
CA ALA A 41 7.76 -1.71 -4.07
C ALA A 41 6.85 -2.75 -4.76
N ILE A 42 6.54 -3.86 -4.07
CA ILE A 42 5.58 -4.86 -4.57
C ILE A 42 4.17 -4.26 -4.61
N LYS A 43 3.75 -3.58 -3.54
CA LYS A 43 2.42 -2.97 -3.43
C LYS A 43 2.17 -1.94 -4.54
N ASP A 44 3.20 -1.17 -4.88
CA ASP A 44 3.17 -0.17 -5.95
C ASP A 44 3.29 -0.77 -7.36
N ARG A 45 3.45 -2.09 -7.47
CA ARG A 45 3.64 -2.83 -8.73
C ARG A 45 4.79 -2.27 -9.58
N ASN A 46 5.85 -1.79 -8.91
CA ASN A 46 7.01 -1.19 -9.56
C ASN A 46 8.13 -2.22 -9.72
N GLU A 47 8.21 -2.86 -10.89
CA GLU A 47 9.16 -3.94 -11.16
C GLU A 47 10.62 -3.53 -10.90
N THR A 48 11.03 -2.33 -11.34
CA THR A 48 12.40 -1.83 -11.15
C THR A 48 12.70 -1.65 -9.66
N ALA A 49 11.77 -1.09 -8.90
CA ALA A 49 11.93 -0.91 -7.46
C ALA A 49 11.96 -2.25 -6.72
N VAL A 50 11.13 -3.22 -7.11
CA VAL A 50 11.12 -4.57 -6.52
C VAL A 50 12.51 -5.21 -6.67
N LYS A 51 13.08 -5.20 -7.88
CA LYS A 51 14.42 -5.75 -8.13
C LYS A 51 15.51 -5.02 -7.36
N ALA A 52 15.42 -3.69 -7.28
CA ALA A 52 16.39 -2.88 -6.54
C ALA A 52 16.36 -3.17 -5.03
N GLN A 53 15.17 -3.18 -4.42
CA GLN A 53 15.02 -3.42 -2.99
C GLN A 53 15.30 -4.87 -2.61
N PHE A 54 14.96 -5.84 -3.46
CA PHE A 54 15.34 -7.24 -3.26
C PHE A 54 16.86 -7.41 -3.14
N ASN A 55 17.61 -6.86 -4.10
CA ASN A 55 19.07 -6.92 -4.08
C ASN A 55 19.68 -6.15 -2.90
N ALA A 56 19.12 -4.98 -2.57
CA ALA A 56 19.57 -4.19 -1.42
C ALA A 56 19.34 -4.93 -0.09
N ALA A 57 18.20 -5.61 0.08
CA ALA A 57 17.90 -6.43 1.24
C ALA A 57 18.90 -7.59 1.40
N LEU A 58 19.21 -8.30 0.31
CA LEU A 58 20.20 -9.38 0.34
C LEU A 58 21.60 -8.88 0.73
N LYS A 59 22.02 -7.71 0.22
CA LYS A 59 23.33 -7.12 0.55
C LYS A 59 23.50 -6.81 2.04
N VAL A 60 22.41 -6.47 2.74
CA VAL A 60 22.43 -6.20 4.18
C VAL A 60 22.15 -7.46 5.01
N GLY A 61 22.10 -8.63 4.38
CA GLY A 61 21.99 -9.92 5.05
C GLY A 61 20.57 -10.34 5.45
N VAL A 62 19.54 -9.84 4.76
CA VAL A 62 18.18 -10.39 4.82
C VAL A 62 18.17 -11.77 4.15
N LYS A 63 17.46 -12.74 4.72
CA LYS A 63 17.39 -14.10 4.15
C LYS A 63 16.32 -14.17 3.06
N PHE A 64 16.52 -15.06 2.08
CA PHE A 64 15.49 -15.35 1.06
C PHE A 64 14.14 -15.74 1.66
N LYS A 65 14.13 -16.48 2.77
CA LYS A 65 12.90 -16.86 3.49
C LYS A 65 12.11 -15.64 3.98
N ASP A 66 12.80 -14.61 4.47
CA ASP A 66 12.16 -13.40 5.01
C ASP A 66 11.56 -12.57 3.86
N LEU A 67 12.27 -12.47 2.73
CA LEU A 67 11.77 -11.83 1.51
C LEU A 67 10.56 -12.56 0.93
N ALA A 68 10.61 -13.90 0.85
CA ALA A 68 9.48 -14.70 0.40
C ALA A 68 8.26 -14.51 1.30
N TYR A 69 8.46 -14.50 2.63
CA TYR A 69 7.39 -14.26 3.59
C TYR A 69 6.74 -12.88 3.38
N VAL A 70 7.54 -11.81 3.23
CA VAL A 70 7.02 -10.47 2.94
C VAL A 70 6.27 -10.41 1.61
N ALA A 71 6.81 -11.01 0.55
CA ALA A 71 6.12 -11.06 -0.74
C ALA A 71 4.75 -11.76 -0.62
N SER A 72 4.71 -12.92 0.05
CA SER A 72 3.46 -13.63 0.32
C SER A 72 2.49 -12.84 1.20
N MET A 73 2.97 -12.05 2.16
CA MET A 73 2.11 -11.13 2.93
C MET A 73 1.48 -10.06 2.05
N VAL A 74 2.25 -9.44 1.16
CA VAL A 74 1.72 -8.40 0.25
C VAL A 74 0.71 -9.00 -0.74
N GLU A 75 0.98 -10.19 -1.27
CA GLU A 75 0.04 -10.94 -2.11
C GLU A 75 -1.22 -11.33 -1.33
N PHE A 76 -1.09 -11.82 -0.10
CA PHE A 76 -2.21 -12.19 0.77
C PHE A 76 -3.08 -10.99 1.12
N GLU A 77 -2.49 -9.83 1.41
CA GLU A 77 -3.23 -8.58 1.57
C GLU A 77 -3.93 -8.18 0.26
N ALA A 78 -3.25 -8.28 -0.89
CA ALA A 78 -3.89 -8.01 -2.18
C ALA A 78 -5.07 -8.94 -2.48
N THR A 79 -5.02 -10.21 -2.08
CA THR A 79 -6.13 -11.17 -2.23
C THR A 79 -7.25 -10.98 -1.20
N ARG A 80 -6.94 -10.50 0.02
CA ARG A 80 -7.96 -10.07 1.00
C ARG A 80 -8.86 -8.98 0.42
N PHE A 81 -8.27 -7.98 -0.22
CA PHE A 81 -9.02 -6.93 -0.94
C PHE A 81 -9.67 -7.41 -2.25
N GLY A 82 -9.66 -8.72 -2.52
CA GLY A 82 -10.19 -9.34 -3.73
C GLY A 82 -11.25 -10.45 -3.54
N ASN A 83 -11.85 -10.64 -2.35
CA ASN A 83 -13.13 -11.41 -2.18
C ASN A 83 -13.68 -11.50 -0.73
N THR A 84 -13.62 -10.46 0.11
CA THR A 84 -14.36 -10.44 1.40
C THR A 84 -15.54 -9.49 1.44
N TRP A 85 -15.53 -8.41 0.64
CA TRP A 85 -16.66 -7.49 0.58
C TRP A 85 -17.95 -8.16 0.10
N LEU A 86 -17.89 -9.16 -0.78
CA LEU A 86 -19.09 -9.86 -1.26
C LEU A 86 -19.69 -10.75 -0.17
N HIS A 87 -18.85 -11.38 0.67
CA HIS A 87 -19.31 -12.16 1.81
C HIS A 87 -19.74 -11.30 3.00
N GLU A 88 -19.20 -10.09 3.15
CA GLU A 88 -19.69 -9.09 4.12
C GLU A 88 -20.97 -8.40 3.62
N ALA A 89 -21.07 -8.06 2.33
CA ALA A 89 -22.22 -7.40 1.71
C ALA A 89 -23.40 -8.35 1.46
N LEU A 90 -23.14 -9.64 1.21
CA LEU A 90 -24.17 -10.69 1.05
C LEU A 90 -24.22 -11.66 2.24
N GLY A 91 -23.47 -11.40 3.31
CA GLY A 91 -23.39 -12.28 4.49
C GLY A 91 -24.75 -12.49 5.16
N ASP A 92 -25.66 -11.53 5.01
CA ASP A 92 -27.04 -11.61 5.46
C ASP A 92 -28.04 -11.37 4.32
N TRP A 93 -27.78 -11.98 3.15
CA TRP A 93 -28.61 -11.82 1.95
C TRP A 93 -30.10 -12.17 2.17
N THR A 94 -30.42 -12.99 3.18
CA THR A 94 -31.80 -13.29 3.59
C THR A 94 -32.54 -12.09 4.19
N GLN A 95 -31.83 -11.13 4.79
CA GLN A 95 -32.43 -9.85 5.21
C GLN A 95 -32.64 -8.92 4.01
N LEU A 96 -31.75 -8.95 3.02
CA LEU A 96 -31.84 -8.13 1.79
C LEU A 96 -33.04 -8.49 0.90
N THR A 97 -33.59 -9.70 1.03
CA THR A 97 -34.75 -10.18 0.26
C THR A 97 -36.08 -10.02 1.00
N ARG A 98 -36.09 -9.38 2.17
CA ARG A 98 -37.34 -9.04 2.86
C ARG A 98 -37.90 -7.73 2.30
N ASP A 99 -39.22 -7.68 2.11
CA ASP A 99 -39.92 -6.53 1.53
C ASP A 99 -39.77 -5.24 2.37
N ASP A 100 -39.29 -5.34 3.61
CA ASP A 100 -39.09 -4.25 4.57
C ASP A 100 -37.63 -3.81 4.70
N TYR A 101 -36.71 -4.29 3.85
CA TYR A 101 -35.31 -3.86 3.88
C TYR A 101 -35.17 -2.40 3.45
N ASP A 102 -35.08 -1.50 4.44
CA ASP A 102 -34.76 -0.10 4.23
C ASP A 102 -33.24 0.05 4.04
N SER A 103 -32.82 0.38 2.81
CA SER A 103 -31.41 0.63 2.46
C SER A 103 -30.82 1.89 3.10
N GLY A 104 -31.56 2.58 3.98
CA GLY A 104 -31.09 3.75 4.73
C GLY A 104 -30.75 4.94 3.83
N CYS A 105 -31.21 4.91 2.58
CA CYS A 105 -30.86 5.88 1.56
C CYS A 105 -31.82 7.07 1.65
N THR A 106 -31.45 8.12 2.39
CA THR A 106 -32.26 9.34 2.54
C THR A 106 -32.18 10.30 1.33
N CYS A 107 -32.01 9.79 0.11
CA CYS A 107 -32.01 10.62 -1.10
C CYS A 107 -33.37 10.53 -1.83
N GLY A 108 -34.36 11.32 -1.38
CA GLY A 108 -35.64 11.36 -2.10
C GLY A 108 -36.80 12.13 -1.50
N VAL A 109 -36.62 12.93 -0.45
CA VAL A 109 -37.70 13.80 0.04
C VAL A 109 -37.88 14.98 -0.91
N VAL A 110 -38.58 14.77 -2.02
CA VAL A 110 -39.22 15.85 -2.77
C VAL A 110 -40.42 16.30 -1.95
N ARG A 111 -40.26 17.34 -1.12
CA ARG A 111 -41.40 18.05 -0.52
C ARG A 111 -42.17 18.74 -1.66
N LYS A 112 -43.37 18.24 -1.97
CA LYS A 112 -44.34 18.97 -2.78
C LYS A 112 -45.00 20.06 -1.92
N TYR A 113 -44.93 21.31 -2.38
CA TYR A 113 -46.01 22.30 -2.21
C TYR A 113 -46.71 22.43 -3.55
#